data_AF-A0A451CCH6-F1
#
_entry.id   AF-A0A451CCH6-F1
#
_cell.length_a   1.000
_cell.length_b   1.000
_cell.length_c   1.000
_cell.angle_alpha   90.00
_cell.angle_beta   90.00
_cell.angle_gamma   90.00
#
_symmetry.space_group_name_H-M   'P 1'
#
loop_
_entity.id
_entity.type
_entity.pdbx_description
1 polymer ?
#
loop_
_entity_poly.entity_id
_entity_poly.type
_entity_poly.pdbx_seq_one_letter_code
_entity_poly.pdbx_strand_id
1 'polypeptide(L)'
;MCEEKLAFRLSAEIDKVPGGVTFVAKRLGKSRNTVYSWMAKGNIPAPLLSELADIGVDILYVMTGVRAVPQERDLTEREAALIGKYRGMSLPDQERFQKVVDAVAGACVEGEELSA
;
A
#
# COMPACT_ATOMS: atom_id res chain seq x y z
N MET A 1 5.63 -14.49 -20.76
CA MET A 1 5.14 -13.83 -19.52
C MET A 1 3.64 -14.04 -19.47
N CYS A 2 3.11 -14.83 -18.54
CA CYS A 2 1.69 -15.19 -18.54
C CYS A 2 0.81 -14.00 -18.14
N GLU A 3 0.01 -13.47 -19.07
CA GLU A 3 -0.96 -12.37 -18.85
C GLU A 3 -1.95 -12.69 -17.72
N GLU A 4 -2.26 -13.98 -17.54
CA GLU A 4 -3.11 -14.50 -16.46
C GLU A 4 -2.62 -14.10 -15.05
N LYS A 5 -1.29 -14.03 -14.84
CA LYS A 5 -0.72 -13.61 -13.55
C LYS A 5 -0.81 -12.11 -13.33
N LEU A 6 -0.85 -11.30 -14.38
CA LEU A 6 -0.98 -9.83 -14.28
C LEU A 6 -2.41 -9.44 -13.89
N ALA A 7 -3.40 -10.01 -14.58
CA ALA A 7 -4.81 -9.87 -14.28
C ALA A 7 -5.12 -10.15 -12.80
N PHE A 8 -4.64 -11.29 -12.29
CA PHE A 8 -4.78 -11.67 -10.88
C PHE A 8 -4.17 -10.66 -9.90
N ARG A 9 -2.93 -10.21 -10.16
CA ARG A 9 -2.25 -9.23 -9.30
C ARG A 9 -2.94 -7.87 -9.32
N LEU A 10 -3.39 -7.42 -10.49
CA LEU A 10 -4.15 -6.18 -10.61
C LEU A 10 -5.43 -6.23 -9.78
N SER A 11 -6.18 -7.33 -9.86
CA SER A 11 -7.39 -7.51 -9.05
C SER A 11 -7.09 -7.40 -7.57
N ALA A 12 -6.07 -8.13 -7.10
CA ALA A 12 -5.66 -8.12 -5.70
C ALA A 12 -5.23 -6.74 -5.19
N GLU A 13 -4.62 -5.90 -6.04
CA GLU A 13 -4.25 -4.53 -5.65
C GLU A 13 -5.45 -3.57 -5.71
N ILE A 14 -6.35 -3.71 -6.68
CA ILE A 14 -7.58 -2.89 -6.74
C ILE A 14 -8.50 -3.19 -5.54
N ASP A 15 -8.57 -4.44 -5.08
CA ASP A 15 -9.39 -4.82 -3.92
C ASP A 15 -8.90 -4.18 -2.60
N LYS A 16 -7.63 -3.78 -2.53
CA LYS A 16 -7.08 -3.05 -1.36
C LYS A 16 -7.40 -1.56 -1.37
N VAL A 17 -7.71 -1.00 -2.54
CA VAL A 17 -8.04 0.42 -2.67
C VAL A 17 -9.40 0.67 -2.01
N PRO A 18 -9.53 1.64 -1.08
CA PRO A 18 -10.82 2.00 -0.51
C PRO A 18 -11.85 2.35 -1.59
N GLY A 19 -12.97 1.64 -1.62
CA GLY A 19 -14.00 1.79 -2.66
C GLY A 19 -13.75 1.03 -3.97
N GLY A 20 -12.62 0.32 -4.07
CA GLY A 20 -12.30 -0.67 -5.10
C GLY A 20 -12.56 -0.20 -6.53
N VAL A 21 -13.12 -1.08 -7.35
CA VAL A 21 -13.41 -0.83 -8.78
C VAL A 21 -14.26 0.43 -9.00
N THR A 22 -15.21 0.72 -8.12
CA THR A 22 -16.08 1.90 -8.26
C THR A 22 -15.30 3.20 -8.07
N PHE A 23 -14.42 3.23 -7.08
CA PHE A 23 -13.54 4.39 -6.83
C PHE A 23 -12.55 4.59 -7.98
N VAL A 24 -11.87 3.52 -8.40
CA VAL A 24 -10.90 3.55 -9.52
C VAL A 24 -11.57 4.05 -10.80
N ALA A 25 -12.75 3.51 -11.15
CA ALA A 25 -13.50 3.92 -12.33
C ALA A 25 -13.85 5.42 -12.30
N LYS A 26 -14.34 5.92 -11.15
CA LYS A 26 -14.69 7.32 -10.97
C LYS A 26 -13.47 8.24 -11.07
N ARG A 27 -12.34 7.85 -10.46
CA ARG A 27 -11.11 8.65 -10.45
C ARG A 27 -10.47 8.76 -11.83
N LEU A 28 -10.51 7.69 -12.62
CA LEU A 28 -9.97 7.65 -13.99
C LEU A 28 -10.96 8.10 -15.08
N GLY A 29 -12.19 8.48 -14.70
CA GLY A 29 -13.26 8.81 -15.65
C GLY A 29 -13.60 7.65 -16.61
N LYS A 30 -13.48 6.40 -16.16
CA LYS A 30 -13.78 5.19 -16.94
C LYS A 30 -15.03 4.49 -16.42
N SER A 31 -15.59 3.59 -17.23
CA SER A 31 -16.68 2.73 -16.78
C SER A 31 -16.15 1.61 -15.87
N ARG A 32 -16.96 1.14 -14.92
CA ARG A 32 -16.63 -0.03 -14.10
C ARG A 32 -16.34 -1.27 -14.96
N ASN A 33 -17.09 -1.44 -16.05
CA ASN A 33 -16.88 -2.55 -17.00
C ASN A 33 -15.49 -2.50 -17.66
N THR A 34 -14.96 -1.31 -17.92
CA THR A 34 -13.61 -1.14 -18.43
C THR A 34 -12.58 -1.64 -17.42
N VAL A 35 -12.75 -1.30 -16.14
CA VAL A 35 -11.86 -1.75 -15.06
C VAL A 35 -11.95 -3.26 -14.85
N TYR A 36 -13.15 -3.85 -14.87
CA TYR A 36 -13.32 -5.30 -14.81
C TYR A 36 -12.67 -6.01 -16.01
N SER A 37 -12.72 -5.43 -17.20
CA SER A 37 -12.03 -5.96 -18.38
C SER A 37 -10.52 -5.99 -18.17
N TRP A 38 -9.95 -4.94 -17.57
CA TRP A 38 -8.53 -4.90 -17.21
C TRP A 38 -8.17 -5.96 -16.16
N MET A 39 -9.00 -6.14 -15.14
CA MET A 39 -8.79 -7.17 -14.10
C MET A 39 -8.89 -8.59 -14.63
N ALA A 40 -9.69 -8.81 -15.68
CA ALA A 40 -9.84 -10.13 -16.30
C ALA A 40 -8.75 -10.43 -17.33
N LYS A 41 -8.31 -9.43 -18.10
CA LYS A 41 -7.44 -9.62 -19.28
C LYS A 41 -6.03 -9.05 -19.12
N GLY A 42 -5.78 -8.25 -18.09
CA GLY A 42 -4.51 -7.55 -17.90
C GLY A 42 -4.21 -6.48 -18.97
N ASN A 43 -5.20 -6.04 -19.73
CA ASN A 43 -5.03 -5.15 -20.88
C ASN A 43 -5.11 -3.65 -20.52
N ILE A 44 -4.45 -3.27 -19.42
CA ILE A 44 -4.43 -1.88 -18.96
C ILE A 44 -3.62 -1.02 -19.95
N PRO A 45 -4.15 0.11 -20.43
CA PRO A 45 -3.38 1.07 -21.22
C PRO A 45 -2.20 1.63 -20.42
N ALA A 46 -1.00 1.60 -20.99
CA ALA A 46 0.23 2.09 -20.35
C ALA A 46 0.13 3.51 -19.75
N PRO A 47 -0.52 4.50 -20.40
CA PRO A 47 -0.65 5.84 -19.83
C PRO A 47 -1.44 5.90 -18.52
N LEU A 48 -2.34 4.93 -18.28
CA LEU A 48 -3.17 4.89 -17.07
C LEU A 48 -2.44 4.24 -15.89
N LEU A 49 -1.25 3.68 -16.11
CA LEU A 49 -0.48 3.06 -15.04
C LEU A 49 -0.01 4.08 -14.00
N SER A 50 0.43 5.27 -14.41
CA SER A 50 0.79 6.32 -13.45
C SER A 50 -0.41 6.79 -12.63
N GLU A 51 -1.56 6.97 -13.28
CA GLU A 51 -2.78 7.37 -12.58
C GLU A 51 -3.26 6.30 -11.59
N LEU A 52 -3.11 5.01 -11.91
CA LEU A 52 -3.40 3.94 -10.97
C LEU A 52 -2.41 3.90 -9.79
N ALA A 53 -1.14 4.24 -10.01
CA ALA A 53 -0.17 4.37 -8.93
C ALA A 53 -0.56 5.49 -7.96
N ASP A 54 -1.03 6.64 -8.46
CA ASP A 54 -1.51 7.76 -7.64
C ASP A 54 -2.76 7.40 -6.81
N ILE A 55 -3.51 6.38 -7.23
CA ILE A 55 -4.69 5.85 -6.54
C ILE A 55 -4.31 4.85 -5.42
N GLY A 56 -3.03 4.48 -5.33
CA GLY A 56 -2.51 3.54 -4.34
C GLY A 56 -2.39 2.10 -4.83
N VAL A 57 -2.47 1.86 -6.14
CA VAL A 57 -2.21 0.54 -6.73
C VAL A 57 -0.70 0.34 -6.89
N ASP A 58 -0.14 -0.74 -6.35
CA ASP A 58 1.27 -1.08 -6.57
C ASP A 58 1.50 -1.61 -7.99
N ILE A 59 1.74 -0.70 -8.94
CA ILE A 59 1.97 -1.02 -10.35
C ILE A 59 3.25 -1.84 -10.54
N LEU A 60 4.27 -1.62 -9.72
CA LEU A 60 5.51 -2.39 -9.79
C LEU A 60 5.23 -3.86 -9.48
N TYR A 61 4.42 -4.14 -8.46
CA TYR A 61 3.96 -5.49 -8.16
C TYR A 61 3.09 -6.06 -9.28
N VAL A 62 2.13 -5.30 -9.79
CA VAL A 62 1.24 -5.75 -10.88
C VAL A 62 2.03 -6.15 -12.13
N MET A 63 3.09 -5.41 -12.47
CA MET A 63 3.92 -5.72 -13.64
C MET A 63 4.95 -6.82 -13.33
N THR A 64 5.75 -6.66 -12.28
CA THR A 64 6.95 -7.49 -12.03
C THR A 64 6.69 -8.70 -11.14
N GLY A 65 5.72 -8.61 -10.24
CA GLY A 65 5.30 -9.72 -9.35
C GLY A 65 6.10 -9.75 -8.06
N VAL A 66 7.10 -8.89 -7.99
CA VAL A 66 7.83 -8.55 -6.78
C VAL A 66 7.07 -7.40 -6.14
N ARG A 67 6.55 -7.61 -4.91
CA ARG A 67 5.96 -6.50 -4.17
C ARG A 67 7.03 -5.43 -4.04
N ALA A 68 6.71 -4.18 -4.31
CA ALA A 68 7.53 -3.12 -3.79
C ALA A 68 7.41 -3.26 -2.26
N VAL A 69 8.39 -3.92 -1.64
CA VAL A 69 8.69 -3.66 -0.22
C VAL A 69 8.73 -2.14 -0.17
N PRO A 70 7.95 -1.45 0.70
CA PRO A 70 7.89 0.00 0.70
C PRO A 70 9.33 0.52 0.77
N GLN A 71 9.90 0.88 -0.38
CA GLN A 71 11.15 1.59 -0.41
C GLN A 71 10.71 2.95 0.06
N GLU A 72 10.86 3.19 1.37
CA GLU A 72 11.60 4.30 2.00
C GLU A 72 11.46 5.70 1.36
N ARG A 73 10.54 5.91 0.43
CA ARG A 73 10.37 7.11 -0.40
C ARG A 73 9.53 8.18 0.29
N ASP A 74 8.81 7.79 1.33
CA ASP A 74 8.05 8.70 2.20
C ASP A 74 8.53 8.67 3.66
N LEU A 75 9.70 8.12 3.94
CA LEU A 75 10.28 8.25 5.27
C LEU A 75 10.94 9.61 5.37
N THR A 76 10.50 10.41 6.33
CA THR A 76 11.29 11.55 6.78
C THR A 76 12.67 11.06 7.23
N GLU A 77 13.70 11.92 7.16
CA GLU A 77 15.06 11.57 7.61
C GLU A 77 15.06 10.99 9.04
N ARG A 78 14.13 11.47 9.87
CA ARG A 78 13.91 11.01 11.24
C ARG A 78 13.40 9.56 11.29
N GLU A 79 12.44 9.20 10.45
CA GLU A 79 11.87 7.85 10.39
C GLU A 79 12.86 6.85 9.79
N ALA A 80 13.59 7.25 8.74
CA ALA A 80 14.65 6.43 8.16
C ALA A 80 15.77 6.14 9.19
N ALA A 81 16.18 7.16 9.96
CA ALA A 81 17.16 7.00 11.03
C ALA A 81 16.64 6.11 12.17
N LEU A 82 15.34 6.16 12.50
CA LEU A 82 14.74 5.31 13.51
C LEU A 82 14.72 3.84 13.07
N ILE A 83 14.31 3.57 11.82
CA ILE A 83 14.30 2.23 11.24
C ILE A 83 15.71 1.66 11.13
N GLY A 84 16.69 2.48 10.71
CA GLY A 84 18.09 2.07 10.67
C GLY A 84 18.63 1.64 12.05
N LYS A 85 18.31 2.42 13.10
CA LYS A 85 18.68 2.08 14.47
C LYS A 85 18.00 0.81 14.95
N TYR A 86 16.71 0.65 14.66
CA TYR A 86 15.95 -0.54 15.04
C TYR A 86 16.49 -1.81 14.37
N ARG A 87 16.75 -1.76 13.05
CA ARG A 87 17.33 -2.88 12.29
C ARG A 87 18.75 -3.25 12.74
N GLY A 88 19.50 -2.30 13.31
CA GLY A 88 20.84 -2.53 13.85
C GLY A 88 20.87 -3.08 15.28
N MET A 89 19.73 -3.13 15.98
CA MET A 89 19.63 -3.68 17.34
C MET A 89 19.60 -5.21 17.33
N SER A 90 20.00 -5.81 18.46
CA SER A 90 19.84 -7.24 18.70
C SER A 90 18.34 -7.58 18.84
N LEU A 91 17.93 -8.81 18.48
CA LEU A 91 16.55 -9.28 18.63
C LEU A 91 15.95 -9.04 20.03
N PRO A 92 16.64 -9.33 21.15
CA PRO A 92 16.06 -9.06 22.47
C PRO A 92 15.91 -7.55 22.77
N ASP A 93 16.74 -6.69 22.17
CA ASP A 93 16.59 -5.24 22.30
C ASP A 93 15.47 -4.68 21.43
N GLN A 94 15.22 -5.27 20.25
CA GLN A 94 14.07 -4.94 19.41
C GLN A 94 12.75 -5.25 20.12
N GLU A 95 12.66 -6.38 20.82
CA GLU A 95 11.46 -6.72 21.61
C GLU A 95 11.22 -5.74 22.77
N ARG A 96 12.30 -5.33 23.46
CA ARG A 96 12.21 -4.32 24.53
C ARG A 96 11.77 -2.97 23.97
N PHE A 97 12.35 -2.58 22.85
CA PHE A 97 12.00 -1.35 22.15
C PHE A 97 10.52 -1.36 21.74
N GLN A 98 10.03 -2.47 21.17
CA GLN A 98 8.63 -2.62 20.78
C GLN A 98 7.70 -2.47 21.98
N LYS A 99 8.00 -3.12 23.11
CA LYS A 99 7.18 -2.99 24.34
C LYS A 99 7.10 -1.56 24.86
N VAL A 100 8.19 -0.80 24.77
CA VAL A 100 8.20 0.61 25.19
C VAL A 100 7.38 1.47 24.23
N VAL A 101 7.53 1.26 22.92
CA VAL A 101 6.75 1.98 21.91
C VAL A 101 5.26 1.65 22.06
N ASP A 102 4.89 0.40 22.25
CA ASP A 102 3.50 -0.04 22.45
C ASP A 102 2.91 0.59 23.71
N ALA A 103 3.67 0.66 24.81
CA ALA A 103 3.22 1.30 26.04
C ALA A 103 3.00 2.82 25.87
N VAL A 104 3.88 3.49 25.12
CA VAL A 104 3.76 4.94 24.84
C VAL A 104 2.61 5.20 23.86
N ALA A 105 2.45 4.37 22.84
CA ALA A 105 1.37 4.50 21.86
C ALA A 105 0.00 4.21 22.49
N GLY A 106 -0.09 3.17 23.33
CA GLY A 106 -1.30 2.85 24.09
C GLY A 106 -1.70 3.96 25.05
N ALA A 107 -0.74 4.60 25.72
CA ALA A 107 -1.00 5.73 26.63
C ALA A 107 -1.48 7.00 25.93
N CYS A 108 -1.22 7.17 24.62
CA CYS A 108 -1.68 8.33 23.86
C CYS A 108 -3.11 8.21 23.31
N VAL A 109 -3.73 7.01 23.29
CA VAL A 109 -5.07 6.81 22.71
C VAL A 109 -6.20 6.99 23.73
N GLU A 110 -5.93 6.93 25.04
CA GLU A 110 -6.98 7.01 26.08
C GLU A 110 -7.34 8.47 26.50
N GLY A 111 -6.98 9.48 25.70
CA GLY A 111 -7.11 10.89 26.07
C GLY A 111 -8.18 11.72 25.34
N GLU A 112 -8.94 11.17 24.39
CA GLU A 112 -9.83 11.98 23.54
C GLU A 112 -11.23 11.37 23.32
N GLU A 113 -11.92 11.00 24.40
CA GLU A 113 -13.39 10.90 24.38
C GLU A 113 -13.98 11.36 25.73
N LEU A 114 -14.38 12.63 25.82
CA LEU A 114 -15.49 13.15 26.66
C LEU A 114 -15.62 14.68 26.52
N SER A 115 -16.23 15.15 25.44
CA SER A 115 -17.12 16.34 25.46
C SER A 115 -17.88 16.49 24.14
N ALA A 116 -19.11 15.96 24.09
CA ALA A 116 -20.21 16.46 23.28
C ALA A 116 -21.53 15.94 23.86
#